data_AF-A0A6G2VLK5-F1
#
_entry.id   AF-A0A6G2VLK5-F1
#
_cell.length_a   1.000
_cell.length_b   1.000
_cell.length_c   1.000
_cell.angle_alpha   90.00
_cell.angle_beta   90.00
_cell.angle_gamma   90.00
#
_symmetry.space_group_name_H-M   'P 1'
#
loop_
_entity.id
_entity.type
_entity.pdbx_description
1 polymer ?
#
loop_
_entity_poly.entity_id
_entity_poly.type
_entity_poly.pdbx_seq_one_letter_code
_entity_poly.pdbx_strand_id
1 'polypeptide(L)'
;MNIRSLTRGDGVVIGAAVVLFIASFLSTFDTDGSDVPNAWDNLGLVMSMYVGGIVGAVLIVLARALPQPRKVIGLDLGQVGVALTLFAAWTAFWTIIDPLGAFDRSDLLDVGAGAGLILGLIAALLLAAAAIATPLLPALQG
;
A
#
# COMPACT_ATOMS: atom_id res chain seq x y z
N MET A 1 -11.21 -2.30 -24.08
CA MET A 1 -9.98 -2.59 -23.32
C MET A 1 -9.54 -4.00 -23.66
N ASN A 2 -8.26 -4.20 -24.00
CA ASN A 2 -7.70 -5.51 -24.32
C ASN A 2 -6.82 -5.95 -23.14
N ILE A 3 -7.18 -7.01 -22.43
CA ILE A 3 -6.51 -7.46 -21.19
C ILE A 3 -5.05 -7.90 -21.46
N ARG A 4 -4.69 -8.08 -22.73
CA ARG A 4 -3.34 -8.42 -23.21
C ARG A 4 -2.28 -7.32 -22.99
N SER A 5 -2.67 -6.11 -22.57
CA SER A 5 -1.72 -5.03 -22.29
C SER A 5 -1.14 -5.07 -20.87
N LEU A 6 -1.69 -5.92 -19.98
CA LEU A 6 -1.19 -6.07 -18.62
C LEU A 6 0.05 -6.96 -18.60
N THR A 7 1.12 -6.46 -17.98
CA THR A 7 2.39 -7.21 -17.84
C THR A 7 2.40 -8.07 -16.59
N ARG A 8 3.36 -8.98 -16.46
CA ARG A 8 3.60 -9.71 -15.20
C ARG A 8 3.82 -8.77 -14.01
N GLY A 9 4.47 -7.63 -14.24
CA GLY A 9 4.66 -6.59 -13.22
C GLY A 9 3.35 -5.99 -12.72
N ASP A 10 2.35 -5.83 -13.60
CA ASP A 10 1.01 -5.37 -13.20
C ASP A 10 0.30 -6.40 -12.30
N GLY A 11 0.53 -7.70 -12.54
CA GLY A 11 0.04 -8.76 -11.68
C GLY A 11 0.58 -8.65 -10.25
N VAL A 12 1.85 -8.29 -10.08
CA VAL A 12 2.45 -8.08 -8.75
C VAL A 12 1.87 -6.83 -8.08
N VAL A 13 1.69 -5.73 -8.82
CA VAL A 13 1.07 -4.50 -8.31
C VAL A 13 -0.36 -4.77 -7.82
N ILE A 14 -1.16 -5.49 -8.60
CA ILE A 14 -2.53 -5.87 -8.23
C ILE A 14 -2.52 -6.82 -7.03
N GLY A 15 -1.67 -7.84 -7.06
CA GLY A 15 -1.56 -8.81 -5.96
C GLY A 15 -1.17 -8.14 -4.64
N ALA A 16 -0.17 -7.26 -4.66
CA ALA A 16 0.24 -6.50 -3.49
C ALA A 16 -0.88 -5.58 -2.98
N ALA A 17 -1.63 -4.93 -3.88
CA ALA A 17 -2.79 -4.11 -3.49
C ALA A 17 -3.90 -4.94 -2.83
N VAL A 18 -4.15 -6.16 -3.30
CA VAL A 18 -5.12 -7.08 -2.66
C VAL A 18 -4.65 -7.51 -1.28
N VAL A 19 -3.37 -7.84 -1.11
CA VAL A 19 -2.81 -8.17 0.22
C VAL A 19 -2.90 -6.96 1.16
N LEU A 20 -2.60 -5.75 0.66
CA LEU A 20 -2.73 -4.52 1.43
C LEU A 20 -4.19 -4.29 1.87
N PHE A 21 -5.16 -4.52 0.97
CA PHE A 21 -6.57 -4.45 1.31
C PHE A 21 -6.98 -5.46 2.38
N ILE A 22 -6.54 -6.72 2.28
CA ILE A 22 -6.80 -7.74 3.31
C ILE A 22 -6.20 -7.32 4.64
N ALA A 23 -4.95 -6.85 4.64
CA ALA A 23 -4.25 -6.40 5.84
C ALA A 23 -4.98 -5.27 6.58
N SER A 24 -5.75 -4.43 5.88
CA SER A 24 -6.54 -3.34 6.50
C SER A 24 -7.60 -3.82 7.50
N PHE A 25 -8.07 -5.06 7.36
CA PHE A 25 -9.07 -5.66 8.25
C PHE A 25 -8.45 -6.45 9.41
N LEU A 26 -7.13 -6.66 9.40
CA LEU A 26 -6.44 -7.38 10.47
C LEU A 26 -6.11 -6.44 11.63
N SER A 27 -5.77 -7.04 12.78
CA SER A 27 -5.39 -6.30 13.98
C SER A 27 -4.17 -5.41 13.72
N THR A 28 -4.29 -4.14 14.08
CA THR A 28 -3.20 -3.16 13.99
C THR A 28 -2.17 -3.38 15.10
N PHE A 29 -2.63 -3.87 16.24
CA PHE A 29 -1.81 -4.10 17.42
C PHE A 29 -1.78 -5.59 17.79
N ASP A 30 -0.74 -6.00 18.50
CA ASP A 30 -0.67 -7.31 19.15
C ASP A 30 -0.97 -7.13 20.65
N THR A 31 -2.11 -7.65 21.10
CA THR A 31 -2.58 -7.54 22.49
C THR A 31 -3.56 -8.67 22.81
N ASP A 32 -3.62 -9.09 24.08
CA ASP A 32 -4.43 -10.22 24.54
C ASP A 32 -5.95 -9.92 24.68
N GLY A 33 -6.42 -8.76 24.18
CA GLY A 33 -7.82 -8.33 24.26
C GLY A 33 -8.71 -8.88 23.14
N SER A 34 -10.02 -9.04 23.41
CA SER A 34 -10.97 -9.62 22.45
C SER A 34 -11.54 -8.65 21.42
N ASP A 35 -11.03 -7.41 21.32
CA ASP A 35 -11.51 -6.39 20.38
C ASP A 35 -10.35 -5.48 19.94
N VAL A 36 -9.41 -6.07 19.20
CA VAL A 36 -8.20 -5.37 18.77
C VAL A 36 -8.51 -4.49 17.55
N PRO A 37 -8.22 -3.17 17.61
CA PRO A 37 -8.50 -2.26 16.50
C PRO A 37 -7.82 -2.69 15.20
N ASN A 38 -8.51 -2.50 14.08
CA ASN A 38 -7.94 -2.64 12.73
C ASN A 38 -7.71 -1.26 12.10
N ALA A 39 -7.26 -1.21 10.84
CA ALA A 39 -6.93 0.05 10.20
C ALA A 39 -8.14 1.00 10.07
N TRP A 40 -9.36 0.46 9.95
CA TRP A 40 -10.59 1.23 9.77
C TRP A 40 -10.99 2.03 11.02
N ASP A 41 -10.47 1.66 12.18
CA ASP A 41 -10.65 2.41 13.43
C ASP A 41 -9.75 3.65 13.49
N ASN A 42 -8.79 3.78 12.56
CA ASN A 42 -7.90 4.92 12.42
C ASN A 42 -7.95 5.49 11.00
N LEU A 43 -8.76 6.54 10.81
CA LEU A 43 -8.93 7.20 9.52
C LEU A 43 -7.60 7.66 8.90
N GLY A 44 -6.67 8.16 9.72
CA GLY A 44 -5.36 8.60 9.27
C GLY A 44 -4.55 7.45 8.68
N LEU A 45 -4.52 6.31 9.37
CA LEU A 45 -3.79 5.11 8.94
C LEU A 45 -4.41 4.48 7.69
N VAL A 46 -5.74 4.28 7.66
CA VAL A 46 -6.42 3.68 6.50
C VAL A 46 -6.29 4.54 5.25
N MET A 47 -6.41 5.87 5.36
CA MET A 47 -6.35 6.76 4.20
C MET A 47 -4.93 6.94 3.64
N SER A 48 -3.92 6.95 4.50
CA SER A 48 -2.52 7.15 4.10
C SER A 48 -1.88 5.88 3.54
N MET A 49 -1.82 4.83 4.35
CA MET A 49 -1.12 3.60 4.01
C MET A 49 -1.95 2.70 3.09
N TYR A 50 -3.15 2.31 3.55
CA TYR A 50 -3.91 1.25 2.89
C TYR A 50 -4.62 1.76 1.62
N VAL A 51 -5.52 2.73 1.76
CA VAL A 51 -6.26 3.32 0.64
C VAL A 51 -5.32 4.09 -0.28
N GLY A 52 -4.37 4.86 0.27
CA GLY A 52 -3.36 5.55 -0.54
C GLY A 52 -2.57 4.59 -1.44
N GLY A 53 -2.12 3.45 -0.90
CA GLY A 53 -1.47 2.40 -1.67
C GLY A 53 -2.38 1.77 -2.73
N ILE A 54 -3.62 1.41 -2.36
CA ILE A 54 -4.59 0.81 -3.28
C ILE A 54 -4.93 1.78 -4.44
N VAL A 55 -5.17 3.05 -4.14
CA VAL A 55 -5.41 4.09 -5.16
C VAL A 55 -4.18 4.24 -6.05
N GLY A 56 -2.98 4.25 -5.48
CA GLY A 56 -1.74 4.26 -6.25
C GLY A 56 -1.65 3.10 -7.24
N ALA A 57 -1.95 1.88 -6.78
CA ALA A 57 -1.99 0.68 -7.62
C ALA A 57 -3.02 0.79 -8.76
N VAL A 58 -4.23 1.25 -8.45
CA VAL A 58 -5.30 1.47 -9.44
C VAL A 58 -4.87 2.48 -10.49
N LEU A 59 -4.28 3.61 -10.09
CA LEU A 59 -3.81 4.62 -11.03
C LEU A 59 -2.72 4.08 -11.96
N ILE A 60 -1.76 3.30 -11.44
CA ILE A 60 -0.70 2.65 -12.24
C ILE A 60 -1.32 1.71 -13.27
N VAL A 61 -2.21 0.81 -12.83
CA VAL A 61 -2.85 -0.18 -13.70
C VAL A 61 -3.71 0.50 -14.75
N LEU A 62 -4.49 1.52 -14.38
CA LEU A 62 -5.29 2.29 -15.33
C LEU A 62 -4.42 3.01 -16.35
N ALA A 63 -3.32 3.64 -15.91
CA ALA A 63 -2.39 4.34 -16.80
C ALA A 63 -1.80 3.39 -17.87
N ARG A 64 -1.52 2.14 -17.50
CA ARG A 64 -0.98 1.10 -18.40
C ARG A 64 -2.04 0.42 -19.26
N ALA A 65 -3.28 0.29 -18.77
CA ALA A 65 -4.40 -0.28 -19.52
C ALA A 65 -4.97 0.70 -20.57
N LEU A 66 -4.66 1.99 -20.45
CA LEU A 66 -5.06 3.03 -21.39
C LEU A 66 -4.12 3.05 -22.62
N PRO A 67 -4.65 3.18 -23.85
CA PRO A 67 -3.83 3.18 -25.08
C PRO A 67 -2.85 4.34 -25.19
N GLN A 68 -3.08 5.42 -24.45
CA GLN A 68 -2.18 6.55 -24.32
C GLN A 68 -2.12 7.00 -22.85
N PRO A 69 -0.95 7.37 -22.34
CA PRO A 69 -0.82 7.93 -21.00
C PRO A 69 -1.66 9.21 -20.92
N ARG A 70 -2.79 9.12 -20.22
CA ARG A 70 -3.68 10.27 -20.03
C ARG A 70 -3.11 11.14 -18.93
N LYS A 71 -3.12 12.46 -19.16
CA LYS A 71 -2.93 13.43 -18.09
C LYS A 71 -4.29 13.84 -17.56
N VAL A 72 -4.49 13.79 -16.25
CA VAL A 72 -5.69 14.29 -15.58
C VAL A 72 -5.30 15.58 -14.88
N ILE A 73 -5.86 16.71 -15.33
CA ILE A 73 -5.53 18.04 -14.79
C ILE A 73 -4.01 18.32 -14.88
N GLY A 74 -3.37 17.83 -15.95
CA GLY A 74 -1.93 17.98 -16.17
C GLY A 74 -1.04 16.95 -15.43
N LEU A 75 -1.61 16.14 -14.54
CA LEU A 75 -0.88 15.10 -13.80
C LEU A 75 -0.85 13.77 -14.56
N ASP A 76 0.31 13.15 -14.62
CA ASP A 76 0.49 11.80 -15.16
C ASP A 76 0.00 10.77 -14.12
N LEU A 77 -1.01 9.97 -14.47
CA LEU A 77 -1.58 8.98 -13.54
C LEU A 77 -0.55 7.94 -13.09
N GLY A 78 0.39 7.55 -13.97
CA GLY A 78 1.42 6.57 -13.64
C GLY A 78 2.38 7.13 -12.59
N GLN A 79 2.86 8.36 -12.79
CA GLN A 79 3.75 9.01 -11.83
C GLN A 79 3.07 9.29 -10.48
N VAL A 80 1.84 9.80 -10.50
CA VAL A 80 1.06 10.02 -9.26
C VAL A 80 0.82 8.70 -8.54
N GLY A 81 0.50 7.63 -9.28
CA GLY A 81 0.32 6.31 -8.71
C GLY A 81 1.58 5.80 -8.03
N VAL A 82 2.75 5.91 -8.67
CA VAL A 82 4.05 5.54 -8.07
C VAL A 82 4.36 6.38 -6.83
N ALA A 83 4.08 7.68 -6.87
CA ALA A 83 4.27 8.55 -5.72
C ALA A 83 3.40 8.12 -4.52
N LEU A 84 2.14 7.74 -4.77
CA LEU A 84 1.23 7.24 -3.74
C LEU A 84 1.66 5.88 -3.17
N THR A 85 2.17 4.95 -3.99
CA THR A 85 2.67 3.66 -3.47
C THR A 85 3.91 3.85 -2.60
N LEU A 86 4.79 4.79 -2.96
CA LEU A 86 5.93 5.16 -2.11
C LEU A 86 5.49 5.85 -0.82
N PHE A 87 4.49 6.74 -0.90
CA PHE A 87 3.93 7.38 0.29
C PHE A 87 3.28 6.36 1.23
N ALA A 88 2.61 5.34 0.70
CA ALA A 88 2.06 4.25 1.48
C ALA A 88 3.16 3.44 2.18
N ALA A 89 4.22 3.07 1.46
CA ALA A 89 5.38 2.37 2.03
C ALA A 89 6.10 3.20 3.09
N TRP A 90 6.24 4.51 2.85
CA TRP A 90 6.80 5.46 3.81
C TRP A 90 5.97 5.53 5.09
N THR A 91 4.65 5.67 4.95
CA THR A 91 3.74 5.69 6.10
C THR A 91 3.84 4.38 6.88
N ALA A 92 3.78 3.24 6.20
CA ALA A 92 3.89 1.91 6.82
C ALA A 92 5.17 1.74 7.63
N PHE A 93 6.30 2.22 7.11
CA PHE A 93 7.60 2.15 7.78
C PHE A 93 7.62 2.94 9.10
N TRP A 94 7.06 4.14 9.13
CA TRP A 94 7.02 4.91 10.37
C TRP A 94 5.98 4.36 11.36
N THR A 95 4.83 3.91 10.86
CA THR A 95 3.80 3.31 11.72
C THR A 95 4.27 2.01 12.38
N ILE A 96 5.12 1.20 11.74
CA ILE A 96 5.63 -0.01 12.40
C ILE A 96 6.67 0.31 13.49
N ILE A 97 7.44 1.39 13.33
CA ILE A 97 8.45 1.82 14.30
C ILE A 97 7.78 2.44 15.54
N ASP A 98 6.73 3.23 15.32
CA ASP A 98 5.99 3.91 16.36
C ASP A 98 4.46 3.71 16.15
N PRO A 99 3.92 2.53 16.52
CA PRO A 99 2.52 2.18 16.28
C PRO A 99 1.53 3.04 17.07
N LEU A 100 1.93 3.52 18.26
CA LEU A 100 1.09 4.32 19.15
C LEU A 100 1.30 5.83 18.99
N GLY A 101 2.41 6.25 18.37
CA GLY A 101 2.68 7.64 18.05
C GLY A 101 2.67 8.52 19.30
N ALA A 102 1.99 9.66 19.19
CA ALA A 102 1.81 10.62 20.29
C ALA A 102 1.02 10.08 21.51
N PHE A 103 0.45 8.88 21.42
CA PHE A 103 -0.23 8.22 22.53
C PHE A 103 0.65 7.21 23.27
N ASP A 104 1.88 7.01 22.83
CA ASP A 104 2.91 6.30 23.60
C ASP A 104 3.29 7.15 24.82
N ARG A 105 2.45 7.08 25.86
CA ARG A 105 2.56 7.85 27.09
C ARG A 105 3.06 7.01 28.26
N SER A 106 3.42 5.75 28.04
CA SER A 106 3.83 4.88 29.13
C SER A 106 4.64 3.68 28.68
N ASP A 107 5.78 3.45 29.33
CA ASP A 107 6.52 2.17 29.41
C ASP A 107 5.67 1.00 29.99
N LEU A 108 4.34 1.16 30.10
CA LEU A 108 3.38 0.22 30.67
C LEU A 108 2.54 -0.52 29.63
N LEU A 109 2.61 -0.10 28.35
CA LEU A 109 1.88 -0.70 27.24
C LEU A 109 2.91 -1.14 26.18
N ASP A 110 3.58 -2.27 26.43
CA ASP A 110 4.40 -2.94 25.40
C ASP A 110 3.45 -3.52 24.35
N VAL A 111 3.02 -2.68 23.41
CA VAL A 111 2.06 -3.03 22.35
C VAL A 111 2.83 -3.29 21.07
N GLY A 112 2.89 -4.56 20.68
CA GLY A 112 3.54 -4.99 19.46
C GLY A 112 2.78 -4.58 18.19
N ALA A 113 3.46 -4.60 17.06
CA ALA A 113 2.83 -4.45 15.75
C ALA A 113 1.98 -5.70 15.46
N GLY A 114 0.67 -5.50 15.27
CA GLY A 114 -0.26 -6.55 14.91
C GLY A 114 -0.02 -7.09 13.50
N ALA A 115 -0.65 -8.23 13.21
CA ALA A 115 -0.53 -8.88 11.91
C ALA A 115 -0.95 -7.97 10.73
N GLY A 116 -1.91 -7.07 10.95
CA GLY A 116 -2.33 -6.07 9.96
C GLY A 116 -1.22 -5.09 9.59
N LEU A 117 -0.50 -4.54 10.57
CA LEU A 117 0.64 -3.64 10.31
C LEU A 117 1.80 -4.36 9.61
N ILE A 118 2.13 -5.58 10.06
CA ILE A 118 3.23 -6.35 9.48
C ILE A 118 2.92 -6.72 8.02
N LEU A 119 1.75 -7.29 7.76
CA LEU A 119 1.35 -7.65 6.39
C LEU A 119 1.16 -6.41 5.53
N GLY A 120 0.62 -5.33 6.09
CA GLY A 120 0.48 -4.05 5.42
C GLY A 120 1.84 -3.48 5.00
N LEU A 121 2.86 -3.53 5.85
CA LEU A 121 4.22 -3.10 5.52
C LEU A 121 4.80 -3.92 4.37
N ILE A 122 4.74 -5.25 4.46
CA ILE A 122 5.26 -6.13 3.41
C ILE A 122 4.55 -5.85 2.09
N ALA A 123 3.23 -5.73 2.10
CA ALA A 123 2.44 -5.43 0.93
C ALA A 123 2.77 -4.05 0.34
N ALA A 124 2.92 -3.01 1.17
CA ALA A 124 3.27 -1.67 0.72
C ALA A 124 4.69 -1.61 0.10
N LEU A 125 5.66 -2.31 0.70
CA LEU A 125 7.01 -2.42 0.14
C LEU A 125 7.02 -3.18 -1.19
N LEU A 126 6.32 -4.31 -1.29
CA LEU A 126 6.19 -5.05 -2.54
C LEU A 126 5.49 -4.22 -3.62
N LEU A 127 4.46 -3.48 -3.24
CA LEU A 127 3.73 -2.59 -4.14
C LEU A 127 4.62 -1.48 -4.69
N ALA A 128 5.36 -0.78 -3.83
CA ALA A 128 6.29 0.27 -4.23
C ALA A 128 7.44 -0.28 -5.08
N ALA A 129 8.03 -1.42 -4.68
CA ALA A 129 9.09 -2.07 -5.42
C ALA A 129 8.62 -2.50 -6.82
N ALA A 130 7.45 -3.14 -6.92
CA ALA A 130 6.89 -3.53 -8.22
C ALA A 130 6.55 -2.32 -9.09
N ALA A 131 6.00 -1.25 -8.51
CA ALA A 131 5.69 -0.02 -9.23
C ALA A 131 6.93 0.57 -9.91
N ILE A 132 8.07 0.60 -9.21
CA ILE A 132 9.36 1.11 -9.72
C ILE A 132 10.04 0.11 -10.65
N ALA A 133 10.06 -1.18 -10.30
CA ALA A 133 10.82 -2.19 -11.02
C ALA A 133 10.17 -2.59 -12.35
N THR A 134 8.84 -2.52 -12.47
CA THR A 134 8.14 -2.92 -13.71
C THR A 134 8.64 -2.19 -14.97
N PRO A 135 8.79 -0.85 -15.00
CA PRO A 135 9.35 -0.17 -16.18
C PRO A 135 10.87 -0.41 -16.37
N LEU A 136 11.60 -0.83 -15.33
CA LEU A 136 13.06 -0.97 -15.36
C LEU A 136 13.53 -2.37 -15.74
N LEU A 137 12.75 -3.41 -15.42
CA LEU A 137 13.13 -4.80 -15.62
C LEU A 137 12.42 -5.38 -16.84
N PRO A 138 13.12 -5.68 -17.95
CA PRO A 138 12.52 -6.31 -19.14
C PRO A 138 11.80 -7.62 -18.83
N ALA A 139 12.29 -8.35 -17.81
CA ALA A 139 11.68 -9.59 -17.34
C ALA A 139 10.25 -9.42 -16.77
N LEU A 140 9.90 -8.20 -16.32
CA LEU A 140 8.58 -7.87 -15.77
C LEU A 140 7.63 -7.23 -16.80
N GLN A 141 8.13 -6.92 -18.00
CA GLN A 141 7.38 -6.28 -19.09
C GLN A 141 6.66 -7.29 -20.00
N GLY A 142 7.04 -8.57 -19.95
CA GLY A 142 6.41 -9.66 -20.69
C GLY A 142 5.37 -10.44 -19.90
#